data_AF-A0A1M3CYF4-F1
#
_entry.id   AF-A0A1M3CYF4-F1
#
_cell.length_a   1.000
_cell.length_b   1.000
_cell.length_c   1.000
_cell.angle_alpha   90.00
_cell.angle_beta   90.00
_cell.angle_gamma   90.00
#
_symmetry.space_group_name_H-M   'P 1'
#
loop_
_entity.id
_entity.type
_entity.pdbx_description
1 polymer ?
#
loop_
_entity_poly.entity_id
_entity_poly.type
_entity_poly.pdbx_seq_one_letter_code
_entity_poly.pdbx_strand_id
1 'polypeptide(L)' 'MKNNVFKRIWNFYYEGFTNMTSLGKTLWLIIAIKLFIMFFVLKLFFFKSDLREYDSFEEKSDKVIENLTNPK' A
#
# COMPACT_ATOMS: atom_id res chain seq x y z
N MET A 1 -16.48 -9.66 -33.83
CA MET A 1 -15.18 -9.36 -33.20
C MET A 1 -15.44 -8.45 -32.01
N LYS A 2 -15.46 -9.00 -30.80
CA LYS A 2 -15.68 -8.21 -29.58
C LYS A 2 -14.44 -7.33 -29.43
N ASN A 3 -14.56 -6.04 -29.73
CA ASN A 3 -13.49 -5.08 -29.52
C ASN A 3 -13.17 -5.10 -28.03
N ASN A 4 -12.11 -5.79 -27.64
CA ASN A 4 -11.68 -5.87 -26.26
C ASN A 4 -11.03 -4.53 -25.91
N VAL A 5 -11.86 -3.53 -25.65
CA VAL A 5 -11.46 -2.17 -25.25
C VAL A 5 -10.46 -2.25 -24.10
N PHE A 6 -10.67 -3.18 -23.16
CA PHE A 6 -9.72 -3.51 -22.09
C PHE A 6 -8.33 -3.90 -22.60
N LYS A 7 -8.24 -4.76 -23.61
CA LYS A 7 -6.96 -5.16 -24.22
C LYS A 7 -6.28 -3.98 -24.92
N ARG A 8 -7.06 -3.10 -25.56
CA ARG A 8 -6.53 -1.88 -26.21
C ARG A 8 -5.99 -0.89 -25.19
N ILE A 9 -6.70 -0.68 -24.07
CA ILE A 9 -6.26 0.18 -22.97
C ILE A 9 -4.98 -0.38 -22.35
N TRP A 10 -4.94 -1.68 -22.06
CA TRP A 10 -3.73 -2.33 -21.54
C TRP A 10 -2.53 -2.15 -22.47
N ASN A 11 -2.70 -2.43 -23.76
CA ASN A 11 -1.63 -2.27 -24.75
C ASN A 11 -1.17 -0.82 -24.85
N PHE A 12 -2.07 0.17 -24.78
CA PHE A 12 -1.70 1.57 -24.80
C PHE A 12 -0.79 1.96 -23.63
N TYR A 13 -1.13 1.54 -22.40
CA TYR A 13 -0.27 1.80 -21.24
C TYR A 13 1.05 1.05 -21.31
N TYR A 14 1.03 -0.20 -21.77
CA TYR A 14 2.22 -1.02 -21.94
C TYR A 14 3.16 -0.41 -22.99
N GLU A 15 2.66 -0.12 -24.19
CA GLU A 15 3.41 0.50 -25.28
C GLU A 15 3.92 1.89 -24.87
N GLY A 16 3.09 2.71 -24.23
CA GLY A 16 3.49 4.02 -23.71
C GLY A 16 4.65 3.91 -22.73
N PHE A 17 4.58 2.98 -21.78
CA PHE A 17 5.63 2.76 -20.79
C PHE A 17 6.93 2.22 -21.43
N THR A 18 6.83 1.28 -22.37
CA THR A 18 8.01 0.75 -23.07
C THR A 18 8.68 1.78 -23.97
N ASN A 19 7.90 2.68 -24.57
CA ASN A 19 8.40 3.76 -25.43
C ASN A 19 8.90 4.98 -24.65
N MET A 20 8.75 5.02 -23.32
CA MET A 20 9.32 6.11 -22.52
C MET A 20 10.85 6.13 -22.62
N THR A 21 11.40 7.34 -22.69
CA THR A 21 12.84 7.62 -22.58
C THR A 21 13.39 7.05 -21.29
N SER A 22 14.68 6.67 -21.28
CA SER A 22 15.34 6.07 -20.11
C SER A 22 15.16 6.90 -18.82
N LEU A 23 15.13 8.23 -18.92
CA LEU A 23 14.83 9.12 -17.78
C LEU A 23 13.44 8.89 -17.19
N GLY A 24 12.42 8.72 -18.04
CA GLY A 24 11.04 8.50 -17.60
C GLY A 24 10.86 7.15 -16.91
N LYS A 25 11.50 6.10 -17.42
CA LYS A 25 11.52 4.77 -16.77
C LYS A 25 12.21 4.81 -15.41
N THR A 26 13.34 5.52 -15.31
CA THR A 26 14.06 5.71 -14.03
C THR A 26 13.20 6.47 -13.02
N LEU A 27 12.52 7.54 -13.44
CA LEU A 27 11.59 8.28 -12.57
C LEU A 27 10.44 7.39 -12.06
N TRP A 28 9.86 6.57 -12.94
CA TRP A 28 8.78 5.65 -12.55
C TRP A 28 9.26 4.61 -11.53
N LEU A 29 10.47 4.07 -11.73
CA LEU A 29 11.12 3.18 -10.77
C LEU A 29 11.35 3.87 -9.42
N ILE A 30 11.82 5.12 -9.41
CA ILE A 30 12.00 5.92 -8.19
C ILE A 30 10.66 6.09 -7.46
N ILE A 31 9.59 6.40 -8.18
CA ILE A 31 8.24 6.54 -7.60
C ILE A 31 7.80 5.21 -6.98
N ALA A 32 7.95 4.09 -7.70
CA ALA A 32 7.58 2.77 -7.19
C ALA A 32 8.36 2.40 -5.91
N ILE A 33 9.68 2.64 -5.90
CA ILE A 33 10.53 2.43 -4.72
C ILE A 33 10.07 3.32 -3.56
N LYS A 34 9.84 4.61 -3.82
CA LYS A 34 9.43 5.56 -2.78
C LYS A 34 8.07 5.17 -2.19
N LEU A 35 7.11 4.75 -3.02
CA LEU A 35 5.82 4.24 -2.56
C LEU A 35 5.99 2.96 -1.73
N PHE A 36 6.84 2.03 -2.16
CA PHE A 36 7.13 0.81 -1.41
C PHE A 36 7.74 1.12 -0.03
N ILE A 37 8.74 2.00 0.02
CA ILE A 37 9.40 2.42 1.27
C ILE A 37 8.39 3.14 2.16
N MET A 38 7.61 4.09 1.64
CA MET A 38 6.59 4.78 2.43
C MET A 38 5.55 3.80 2.98
N PHE A 39 5.09 2.85 2.17
CA PHE A 39 4.17 1.82 2.64
C PHE A 39 4.78 0.95 3.74
N PHE A 40 6.04 0.53 3.59
CA PHE A 40 6.71 -0.31 4.57
C PHE A 40 7.02 0.42 5.88
N VAL A 41 7.50 1.66 5.79
CA VAL A 41 7.76 2.54 6.94
C VAL A 41 6.45 2.84 7.66
N LEU A 42 5.42 3.33 6.96
CA LEU A 42 4.11 3.56 7.57
C LEU A 42 3.57 2.27 8.19
N LYS A 43 3.74 1.12 7.53
CA LYS A 43 3.33 -0.16 8.07
C LYS A 43 4.05 -0.49 9.39
N LEU A 44 5.37 -0.36 9.44
CA LEU A 44 6.15 -0.68 10.64
C LEU A 44 5.95 0.33 11.79
N PHE A 45 5.79 1.62 11.47
CA PHE A 45 5.65 2.66 12.48
C PHE A 45 4.22 2.86 12.97
N PHE A 46 3.20 2.75 12.10
CA PHE A 46 1.79 2.88 12.49
C PHE A 46 1.16 1.57 12.94
N PHE A 47 1.58 0.42 12.39
CA PHE A 47 1.13 -0.89 12.86
C PHE A 47 2.18 -1.48 13.80
N LYS A 48 2.50 -0.74 14.87
CA LYS A 48 3.16 -1.34 16.02
C LYS A 48 2.29 -2.46 16.58
N SER A 49 2.93 -3.49 17.09
CA SER A 49 2.32 -4.74 17.51
C SER A 49 1.52 -4.65 18.81
N ASP A 50 0.94 -3.49 19.15
CA ASP A 50 0.26 -3.28 20.44
C ASP A 50 -0.89 -4.29 20.66
N LEU A 51 -1.38 -4.94 19.60
CA LEU A 51 -2.43 -5.94 19.64
C LEU A 51 -1.92 -7.40 19.53
N ARG A 52 -0.60 -7.64 19.49
CA ARG A 52 -0.02 -8.99 19.44
C ARG A 52 0.25 -9.60 20.82
N GLU A 53 0.15 -8.81 21.88
CA GLU A 53 0.41 -9.27 23.25
C GLU A 53 -0.77 -10.04 23.87
N TYR A 54 -1.95 -10.00 23.21
CA TYR A 54 -3.17 -10.68 23.66
C TYR A 54 -3.49 -11.86 22.73
N ASP A 55 -3.81 -13.01 23.29
CA ASP A 55 -4.14 -14.22 22.52
C ASP A 55 -5.63 -14.25 22.12
N SER A 56 -6.52 -13.66 22.94
CA SER A 56 -7.96 -13.59 22.67
C SER A 56 -8.36 -12.30 21.92
N PHE A 57 -9.33 -12.41 21.02
CA PHE A 57 -9.93 -11.26 20.33
C PHE A 57 -10.70 -10.35 21.31
N GLU A 58 -11.31 -10.92 22.36
CA GLU A 58 -12.04 -10.19 23.39
C GLU A 58 -11.12 -9.27 24.20
N GLU A 59 -9.97 -9.77 24.66
CA GLU A 59 -8.98 -8.96 25.41
C GLU A 59 -8.42 -7.80 24.58
N LYS A 60 -8.24 -7.99 23.27
CA LYS A 60 -7.80 -6.91 22.37
C LYS A 60 -8.85 -5.81 22.27
N SER A 61 -10.13 -6.19 22.17
CA SER A 61 -11.23 -5.25 22.04
C SER A 61 -11.39 -4.43 23.32
N ASP A 62 -11.38 -5.09 24.48
CA ASP A 62 -11.55 -4.43 25.77
C ASP A 62 -10.41 -3.45 26.08
N LYS A 63 -9.17 -3.80 25.72
CA LYS A 63 -8.02 -2.91 25.92
C LYS A 63 -8.05 -1.68 25.02
N VAL A 64 -8.57 -1.80 23.80
CA VAL A 64 -8.78 -0.65 22.90
C VAL A 64 -9.88 0.25 23.47
N ILE A 65 -10.98 -0.32 23.97
CA ILE A 65 -12.08 0.43 24.57
C ILE A 65 -11.59 1.21 25.80
N GLU A 66 -10.82 0.57 26.69
CA GLU A 66 -10.25 1.20 27.89
C GLU A 66 -9.36 2.42 27.52
N ASN A 67 -8.48 2.28 26.53
CA ASN A 67 -7.62 3.39 26.07
C ASN A 67 -8.40 4.55 25.44
N LEU A 68 -9.56 4.27 24.81
CA LEU A 68 -10.42 5.29 24.19
C LEU A 68 -11.35 5.98 25.19
N THR A 69 -11.72 5.30 26.28
CA THR A 69 -12.64 5.83 27.29
C THR A 69 -11.93 6.44 28.49
N ASN A 70 -10.65 6.14 28.70
CA ASN A 70 -9.84 6.72 29.76
C ASN A 70 -8.61 7.44 29.17
N PRO A 71 -8.75 8.67 28.67
CA PRO A 71 -7.61 9.48 28.24
C PRO A 71 -6.73 9.78 29.47
N LYS A 72 -5.45 9.41 29.40
CA LYS A 72 -4.44 9.92 30.34
C LYS A 72 -4.24 11.42 30.19
#